data_AF-M3JUW2-F1
#
_entry.id   AF-M3JUW2-F1
#
_cell.length_a   1.000
_cell.length_b   1.000
_cell.length_c   1.000
_cell.angle_alpha   90.00
_cell.angle_beta   90.00
_cell.angle_gamma   90.00
#
_symmetry.space_group_name_H-M   'P 1'
#
loop_
_entity.id
_entity.type
_entity.pdbx_description
1 polymer ?
#
loop_
_entity_poly.entity_id
_entity_poly.type
_entity_poly.pdbx_seq_one_letter_code
_entity_poly.pdbx_strand_id
1 'polypeptide(L)'
;MISGTASSESPSLPSIPFENQDDLSESFKLCISANDKHQIDPRNFFITFSPQPSLSRDHSVIGEVIHGKSILRELESVKTDDNHSPTVPIQITDCGEWTQGMPIPVYNASYSDIGGDIYEEYPMDDTNFNQESTEEAFAVSDKIKESGTLLFKKGEKQQARFKYRKSLVGYVTIG
;
A
#
# COMPACT_ATOMS: atom_id res chain seq x y z
N MET A 1 11.40 4.36 1.63
CA MET A 1 10.61 5.24 2.53
C MET A 1 10.18 6.44 1.73
N ILE A 2 8.91 6.79 1.75
CA ILE A 2 8.42 8.05 1.17
C ILE A 2 8.12 9.00 2.31
N SER A 3 8.66 10.22 2.21
CA SER A 3 8.43 11.30 3.17
C SER A 3 7.43 12.29 2.58
N GLY A 4 6.35 12.58 3.31
CA GLY A 4 5.39 13.62 2.98
C GLY A 4 5.56 14.82 3.89
N THR A 5 5.47 16.05 3.35
CA THR A 5 5.43 17.30 4.12
C THR A 5 4.07 17.95 3.92
N ALA A 6 3.27 18.07 4.98
CA ALA A 6 2.00 18.80 4.91
C ALA A 6 2.26 20.31 4.95
N SER A 7 2.03 20.99 3.82
CA SER A 7 2.17 22.46 3.71
C SER A 7 0.84 23.15 4.05
N SER A 8 0.60 23.43 5.33
CA SER A 8 -0.32 24.48 5.76
C SER A 8 0.09 25.01 7.13
N GLU A 9 0.13 26.33 7.29
CA GLU A 9 0.30 26.99 8.60
C GLU A 9 -0.90 26.64 9.49
N SER A 10 -0.74 25.57 10.25
CA SER A 10 -1.67 25.10 11.28
C SER A 10 -1.03 25.32 12.66
N PRO A 11 -1.84 25.62 13.69
CA PRO A 11 -1.35 25.92 15.03
C PRO A 11 -0.45 24.80 15.54
N SER A 12 0.54 25.12 16.38
CA SER A 12 1.46 24.13 16.95
C SER A 12 0.68 23.00 17.61
N LEU A 13 0.63 21.84 16.93
CA LEU A 13 0.04 20.63 17.47
C LEU A 13 0.87 20.22 18.72
N PRO A 14 0.22 19.80 19.82
CA PRO A 14 0.94 19.33 20.98
C PRO A 14 1.81 18.12 20.60
N SER A 15 3.04 18.06 21.11
CA SER A 15 3.88 16.87 20.93
C SER A 15 3.17 15.65 21.48
N ILE A 16 3.03 14.63 20.63
CA ILE A 16 2.51 13.32 21.01
C ILE A 16 3.63 12.61 21.79
N PRO A 17 3.36 12.01 22.96
CA PRO A 17 4.34 11.20 23.67
C PRO A 17 4.70 9.95 22.85
N PHE A 18 5.97 9.53 22.91
CA PHE A 18 6.48 8.32 22.26
C PHE A 18 5.92 7.09 22.99
N GLU A 19 4.74 6.62 22.61
CA GLU A 19 4.01 5.56 23.33
C GLU A 19 3.96 4.21 22.59
N ASN A 20 4.18 4.17 21.26
CA ASN A 20 4.05 2.95 20.46
C ASN A 20 5.43 2.47 19.96
N GLN A 21 5.96 1.41 20.59
CA GLN A 21 7.16 0.68 20.16
C GLN A 21 6.81 -0.61 19.41
N ASP A 22 5.79 -0.54 18.55
CA ASP A 22 5.48 -1.69 17.69
C ASP A 22 6.66 -1.97 16.76
N ASP A 23 6.96 -3.26 16.56
CA ASP A 23 8.06 -3.66 15.70
C ASP A 23 7.68 -3.49 14.23
N LEU A 24 8.54 -2.83 13.46
CA LEU A 24 8.46 -2.68 12.00
C LEU A 24 8.84 -3.98 11.28
N SER A 25 8.28 -5.10 11.70
CA SER A 25 8.48 -6.43 11.12
C SER A 25 7.63 -6.68 9.88
N GLU A 26 6.70 -5.76 9.57
CA GLU A 26 5.77 -5.85 8.44
C GLU A 26 5.90 -4.62 7.51
N SER A 27 5.46 -4.80 6.26
CA SER A 27 5.36 -3.73 5.27
C SER A 27 4.14 -2.84 5.53
N PHE A 28 4.14 -1.65 4.93
CA PHE A 28 3.02 -0.71 4.89
C PHE A 28 2.56 -0.16 6.25
N LYS A 29 3.50 -0.03 7.19
CA LYS A 29 3.27 0.66 8.46
C LYS A 29 3.45 2.16 8.30
N LEU A 30 2.50 2.93 8.83
CA LEU A 30 2.53 4.39 8.91
C LEU A 30 3.26 4.80 10.17
N CYS A 31 4.33 5.56 9.98
CA CYS A 31 5.27 5.91 11.03
C CYS A 31 5.49 7.41 11.09
N ILE A 32 5.79 7.88 12.29
CA ILE A 32 6.19 9.26 12.58
C ILE A 32 7.54 9.25 13.28
N SER A 33 8.36 10.24 12.96
CA SER A 33 9.69 10.37 13.56
C SER A 33 9.59 11.15 14.87
N ALA A 34 10.23 10.62 15.91
CA ALA A 34 10.54 11.39 17.09
C ALA A 34 11.92 12.03 16.91
N ASN A 35 12.08 13.30 17.30
CA ASN A 35 13.40 13.92 17.36
C ASN A 35 14.18 13.40 18.60
N ASP A 36 15.45 13.78 18.73
CA ASP A 36 16.34 13.36 19.83
C ASP A 36 15.78 13.63 21.24
N LYS A 37 14.78 14.51 21.37
CA LYS A 37 14.09 14.83 22.62
C LYS A 37 12.76 14.09 22.78
N HIS A 38 12.51 13.07 21.96
CA HIS A 38 11.27 12.29 21.91
C HIS A 38 10.05 13.16 21.59
N GLN A 39 10.25 14.28 20.88
CA GLN A 39 9.15 15.08 20.38
C GLN A 39 8.85 14.65 18.95
N ILE A 40 7.60 14.27 18.72
CA ILE A 40 7.09 13.93 17.40
C ILE A 40 6.77 15.21 16.62
N ASP A 41 7.25 15.31 15.38
CA ASP A 41 6.75 16.29 14.41
C ASP A 41 5.58 15.65 13.63
N PRO A 42 4.33 16.07 13.88
CA PRO A 42 3.17 15.45 13.23
C PRO A 42 3.07 15.77 11.73
N ARG A 43 3.93 16.65 11.20
CA ARG A 43 3.88 17.07 9.78
C ARG A 43 4.62 16.12 8.85
N ASN A 44 5.56 15.35 9.39
CA ASN A 44 6.42 14.45 8.64
C ASN A 44 6.14 13.01 9.05
N PHE A 45 5.67 12.22 8.09
CA PHE A 45 5.45 10.80 8.27
C PHE A 45 6.12 10.03 7.13
N PHE A 46 6.29 8.72 7.34
CA PHE A 46 6.70 7.81 6.29
C PHE A 46 5.90 6.52 6.34
N ILE A 47 5.88 5.84 5.19
CA ILE A 47 5.30 4.50 5.05
C ILE A 47 6.42 3.54 4.67
N THR A 48 6.44 2.36 5.31
CA THR A 48 7.37 1.28 4.98
C THR A 48 6.90 0.49 3.75
N PHE A 49 7.82 0.05 2.90
CA PHE A 49 7.51 -0.86 1.78
C PHE A 49 7.98 -2.30 2.02
N SER A 50 8.81 -2.47 3.06
CA SER A 50 9.39 -3.72 3.51
C SER A 50 9.57 -3.66 5.03
N PRO A 51 9.76 -4.79 5.71
CA PRO A 51 10.13 -4.81 7.13
C PRO A 51 11.40 -3.99 7.38
N GLN A 52 11.37 -3.13 8.41
CA GLN A 52 12.49 -2.29 8.84
C GLN A 52 12.71 -2.35 10.37
N PRO A 53 13.03 -3.50 10.98
CA PRO A 53 13.15 -3.63 12.43
C PRO A 53 14.22 -2.72 13.07
N SER A 54 15.22 -2.28 12.28
CA SER A 54 16.25 -1.34 12.76
C SER A 54 15.70 0.05 13.07
N LEU A 55 14.54 0.41 12.50
CA LEU A 55 13.92 1.72 12.66
C LEU A 55 12.93 1.77 13.84
N SER A 56 12.55 0.64 14.42
CA SER A 56 11.56 0.55 15.51
C SER A 56 11.97 1.32 16.79
N ARG A 57 13.24 1.74 16.91
CA ARG A 57 13.77 2.44 18.10
C ARG A 57 13.52 3.94 18.09
N ASP A 58 13.53 4.56 16.91
CA ASP A 58 13.54 6.02 16.76
C ASP A 58 12.22 6.55 16.14
N HIS A 59 11.32 5.64 15.76
CA HIS A 59 10.07 5.94 15.09
C HIS A 59 8.90 5.26 15.78
N SER A 60 7.76 5.95 15.89
CA SER A 60 6.53 5.37 16.42
C SER A 60 5.63 4.95 15.28
N VAL A 61 5.09 3.74 15.37
CA VAL A 61 4.02 3.27 14.49
C VAL A 61 2.70 3.85 14.96
N ILE A 62 1.96 4.49 14.06
CA ILE A 62 0.66 5.12 14.34
C ILE A 62 -0.48 4.55 13.50
N GLY A 63 -0.18 3.65 12.56
CA GLY A 63 -1.18 3.00 11.76
C GLY A 63 -0.59 2.10 10.68
N GLU A 64 -1.45 1.63 9.80
CA GLU A 64 -1.09 0.80 8.66
C GLU A 64 -2.00 1.06 7.47
N VAL A 65 -1.54 0.67 6.29
CA VAL A 65 -2.28 0.86 5.04
C VAL A 65 -3.24 -0.30 4.83
N ILE A 66 -4.53 0.02 4.90
CA ILE A 66 -5.62 -0.97 4.70
C ILE A 66 -5.97 -1.11 3.21
N HIS A 67 -5.94 -0.01 2.45
CA HIS A 67 -6.28 0.03 1.02
C HIS A 67 -5.24 0.82 0.23
N GLY A 68 -5.05 0.49 -1.05
CA GLY A 68 -4.13 1.23 -1.93
C GLY A 68 -2.67 0.79 -1.87
N LYS A 69 -2.36 -0.41 -1.35
CA LYS A 69 -1.00 -0.99 -1.40
C LYS A 69 -0.43 -1.05 -2.83
N SER A 70 -1.29 -1.22 -3.84
CA SER A 70 -0.89 -1.17 -5.25
C SER A 70 -0.31 0.18 -5.67
N ILE A 71 -0.84 1.29 -5.14
CA ILE A 71 -0.32 2.64 -5.38
C ILE A 71 1.05 2.77 -4.72
N LEU A 72 1.18 2.29 -3.49
CA LEU A 72 2.44 2.30 -2.75
C LEU A 72 3.55 1.53 -3.48
N ARG A 73 3.24 0.35 -4.04
CA ARG A 73 4.19 -0.40 -4.88
C ARG A 73 4.58 0.34 -6.16
N GLU A 74 3.65 1.04 -6.80
CA GLU A 74 3.97 1.89 -7.95
C GLU A 74 4.88 3.06 -7.54
N LEU A 75 4.61 3.69 -6.40
CA LEU A 75 5.45 4.76 -5.86
C LEU A 75 6.85 4.28 -5.49
N GLU A 76 6.99 3.06 -4.94
CA GLU A 76 8.29 2.45 -4.67
C GLU A 76 9.12 2.24 -5.95
N SER A 77 8.47 1.97 -7.08
CA SER A 77 9.13 1.78 -8.38
C SER A 77 9.56 3.08 -9.08
N VAL A 78 9.18 4.24 -8.54
CA VAL A 78 9.55 5.54 -9.11
C VAL A 78 11.05 5.74 -9.00
N LYS A 79 11.69 6.10 -10.13
CA LYS A 79 13.12 6.38 -10.17
C LYS A 79 13.47 7.57 -9.27
N THR A 80 14.52 7.43 -8.49
CA THR A 80 15.10 8.50 -7.68
C THR A 80 16.41 9.01 -8.28
N ASP A 81 16.77 10.25 -7.95
CA ASP A 81 18.09 10.81 -8.21
C ASP A 81 19.12 10.38 -7.15
N ASP A 82 20.36 10.89 -7.26
CA ASP A 82 21.46 10.60 -6.33
C ASP A 82 21.18 11.06 -4.89
N ASN A 83 20.24 12.00 -4.70
CA ASN A 83 19.79 12.49 -3.40
C ASN A 83 18.56 11.73 -2.89
N HIS A 84 18.22 10.59 -3.50
CA HIS A 84 17.05 9.78 -3.17
C HIS A 84 15.71 10.54 -3.33
N SER A 85 15.70 11.61 -4.13
CA SER A 85 14.48 12.36 -4.44
C SER A 85 13.82 11.80 -5.70
N PRO A 86 12.48 11.67 -5.74
CA PRO A 86 11.77 11.19 -6.92
C PRO A 86 12.05 12.07 -8.15
N THR A 87 12.36 11.44 -9.28
CA THR A 87 12.59 12.13 -10.57
C THR A 87 11.33 12.72 -11.19
N VAL A 88 10.16 12.31 -10.70
CA VAL A 88 8.86 12.87 -11.06
C VAL A 88 8.18 13.41 -9.81
N PRO A 89 7.42 14.52 -9.90
CA PRO A 89 6.71 15.05 -8.76
C PRO A 89 5.69 14.04 -8.20
N ILE A 90 5.77 13.78 -6.89
CA ILE A 90 4.81 12.96 -6.14
C ILE A 90 4.13 13.89 -5.14
N GLN A 91 2.81 14.02 -5.23
CA GLN A 91 2.03 14.94 -4.41
C GLN A 91 0.75 14.28 -3.91
N ILE A 92 0.40 14.55 -2.66
CA ILE A 92 -0.93 14.26 -2.12
C ILE A 92 -1.84 15.38 -2.61
N THR A 93 -2.65 15.10 -3.63
CA THR A 93 -3.53 16.10 -4.27
C THR A 93 -4.80 16.36 -3.48
N ASP A 94 -5.22 15.41 -2.65
CA ASP A 94 -6.40 15.49 -1.80
C ASP A 94 -6.23 14.54 -0.59
N CYS A 95 -6.82 14.90 0.55
CA CYS A 95 -6.80 14.08 1.76
C CYS A 95 -8.02 14.36 2.65
N GLY A 96 -8.39 13.39 3.47
CA GLY A 96 -9.53 13.51 4.37
C GLY A 96 -9.77 12.22 5.16
N GLU A 97 -10.85 12.22 5.94
CA GLU A 97 -11.31 11.03 6.65
C GLU A 97 -12.09 10.13 5.67
N TRP A 98 -11.65 8.88 5.55
CA TRP A 98 -12.34 7.85 4.78
C TRP A 98 -13.11 6.94 5.74
N THR A 99 -14.35 6.62 5.39
CA THR A 99 -15.19 5.72 6.18
C THR A 99 -15.66 4.54 5.35
N GLN A 100 -15.94 3.42 6.01
CA GLN A 100 -16.40 2.21 5.35
C GLN A 100 -17.68 2.47 4.56
N GLY A 101 -17.65 2.20 3.26
CA GLY A 101 -18.76 2.47 2.32
C GLY A 101 -18.47 3.62 1.36
N MET A 102 -17.45 4.42 1.61
CA MET A 102 -16.93 5.34 0.60
C MET A 102 -16.17 4.55 -0.49
N PRO A 103 -16.21 5.00 -1.76
CA PRO A 103 -15.38 4.41 -2.80
C PRO A 103 -13.89 4.46 -2.41
N ILE A 104 -13.16 3.40 -2.73
CA ILE A 104 -11.70 3.37 -2.55
C ILE A 104 -11.09 4.09 -3.77
N PRO A 105 -10.36 5.22 -3.60
CA PRO A 105 -9.87 6.03 -4.71
C PRO A 105 -8.60 5.45 -5.33
N VAL A 106 -8.67 4.19 -5.80
CA VAL A 106 -7.55 3.53 -6.49
C VAL A 106 -7.85 3.41 -7.98
N TYR A 107 -6.91 3.90 -8.78
CA TYR A 107 -7.05 4.01 -10.24
C TYR A 107 -6.14 3.06 -11.02
N ASN A 108 -5.17 2.42 -10.35
CA ASN A 108 -4.17 1.54 -10.97
C ASN A 108 -4.46 0.03 -10.79
N ALA A 109 -5.55 -0.31 -10.10
CA ALA A 109 -5.96 -1.67 -9.78
C ALA A 109 -7.49 -1.76 -9.63
N SER A 110 -8.03 -2.99 -9.57
CA SER A 110 -9.46 -3.25 -9.36
C SER A 110 -9.70 -3.89 -8.00
N TYR A 111 -10.44 -3.21 -7.12
CA TYR A 111 -10.81 -3.69 -5.78
C TYR A 111 -12.16 -4.41 -5.72
N SER A 112 -12.83 -4.66 -6.86
CA SER A 112 -14.06 -5.47 -6.87
C SER A 112 -13.79 -6.90 -6.41
N ASP A 113 -14.59 -7.37 -5.45
CA ASP A 113 -14.58 -8.72 -4.89
C ASP A 113 -15.42 -9.73 -5.70
N ILE A 114 -15.95 -9.31 -6.85
CA ILE A 114 -16.79 -10.15 -7.71
C ILE A 114 -16.06 -11.43 -8.10
N GLY A 115 -16.76 -12.57 -8.06
CA GLY A 115 -16.13 -13.87 -8.32
C GLY A 115 -15.22 -14.35 -7.18
N GLY A 116 -15.22 -13.68 -6.02
CA GLY A 116 -14.44 -14.08 -4.86
C GLY A 116 -12.97 -13.66 -4.94
N ASP A 117 -12.66 -12.60 -5.68
CA ASP A 117 -11.31 -12.04 -5.71
C ASP A 117 -11.06 -11.17 -4.46
N ILE A 118 -10.59 -11.82 -3.40
CA ILE A 118 -10.21 -11.21 -2.12
C ILE A 118 -8.70 -10.91 -2.03
N TYR A 119 -7.97 -11.13 -3.12
CA TYR A 119 -6.53 -11.18 -3.11
C TYR A 119 -5.92 -9.78 -3.30
N GLU A 120 -4.70 -9.56 -2.83
CA GLU A 120 -3.94 -8.33 -3.07
C GLU A 120 -3.47 -8.23 -4.52
N GLU A 121 -3.22 -7.02 -5.01
CA GLU A 121 -2.75 -6.81 -6.40
C GLU A 121 -1.38 -7.46 -6.64
N TYR A 122 -0.54 -7.52 -5.61
CA TYR A 122 0.79 -8.13 -5.64
C TYR A 122 0.80 -9.38 -4.75
N PRO A 123 1.16 -10.56 -5.27
CA PRO A 123 1.16 -11.82 -4.51
C PRO A 123 1.96 -11.77 -3.21
N MET A 124 3.11 -11.08 -3.23
CA MET A 124 4.01 -10.93 -2.07
C MET A 124 3.37 -10.21 -0.88
N ASP A 125 2.34 -9.41 -1.13
CA ASP A 125 1.62 -8.64 -0.11
C ASP A 125 0.37 -9.39 0.41
N ASP A 126 0.06 -10.56 -0.16
CA ASP A 126 -1.13 -11.35 0.14
C ASP A 126 -0.88 -12.42 1.20
N THR A 127 -1.78 -12.53 2.15
CA THR A 127 -1.74 -13.50 3.26
C THR A 127 -2.82 -14.58 3.18
N ASN A 128 -3.63 -14.61 2.12
CA ASN A 128 -4.78 -15.49 1.94
C ASN A 128 -4.47 -16.81 1.24
N PHE A 129 -3.21 -17.04 0.83
CA PHE A 129 -2.78 -18.29 0.21
C PHE A 129 -1.29 -18.53 0.44
N ASN A 130 -0.85 -19.78 0.30
CA ASN A 130 0.57 -20.12 0.31
C ASN A 130 1.23 -19.74 -1.02
N GLN A 131 2.02 -18.67 -1.00
CA GLN A 131 2.71 -18.14 -2.18
C GLN A 131 3.76 -19.10 -2.76
N GLU A 132 4.23 -20.08 -1.98
CA GLU A 132 5.18 -21.11 -2.45
C GLU A 132 4.48 -22.32 -3.07
N SER A 133 3.15 -22.46 -2.94
CA SER A 133 2.39 -23.54 -3.57
C SER A 133 1.93 -23.12 -4.97
N THR A 134 2.45 -23.81 -5.98
CA THR A 134 2.01 -23.65 -7.37
C THR A 134 0.53 -23.95 -7.55
N GLU A 135 -0.01 -24.94 -6.83
CA GLU A 135 -1.43 -25.32 -6.91
C GLU A 135 -2.35 -24.22 -6.37
N GLU A 136 -2.02 -23.65 -5.20
CA GLU A 136 -2.78 -22.53 -4.64
C GLU A 136 -2.65 -21.28 -5.50
N ALA A 137 -1.42 -20.95 -5.92
CA ALA A 137 -1.14 -19.87 -6.86
C ALA A 137 -1.99 -19.96 -8.14
N PHE A 138 -2.08 -21.15 -8.73
CA PHE A 138 -2.91 -21.40 -9.91
C PHE A 138 -4.40 -21.21 -9.60
N ALA A 139 -4.89 -21.75 -8.49
CA ALA A 139 -6.29 -21.59 -8.08
C ALA A 139 -6.67 -20.12 -7.84
N VAL A 140 -5.75 -19.33 -7.28
CA VAL A 140 -5.92 -17.88 -7.10
C VAL A 140 -5.97 -17.16 -8.44
N SER A 141 -5.03 -17.45 -9.34
CA SER A 141 -5.00 -16.88 -10.70
C SER A 141 -6.30 -17.15 -11.46
N ASP A 142 -6.83 -18.38 -11.38
CA ASP A 142 -8.09 -18.77 -12.01
C ASP A 142 -9.28 -17.99 -11.44
N LYS A 143 -9.37 -17.81 -10.12
CA LYS A 143 -10.41 -16.98 -9.49
C LYS A 143 -10.35 -15.53 -9.96
N ILE A 144 -9.16 -14.94 -10.00
CA ILE A 144 -8.96 -13.56 -10.46
C ILE A 144 -9.35 -13.42 -11.95
N LYS A 145 -9.01 -14.41 -12.78
CA LYS A 145 -9.41 -14.46 -14.20
C LYS A 145 -10.93 -14.55 -14.35
N GLU A 146 -11.60 -15.37 -13.55
CA GLU A 146 -13.07 -15.45 -13.57
C GLU A 146 -13.72 -14.13 -13.10
N SER A 147 -13.15 -13.48 -12.08
CA SER A 147 -13.55 -12.13 -11.65
C SER A 147 -13.48 -11.13 -12.81
N GLY A 148 -12.37 -11.11 -13.55
CA GLY A 148 -12.20 -10.28 -14.75
C GLY A 148 -13.24 -10.59 -15.82
N THR A 149 -13.58 -11.86 -16.02
CA THR A 149 -14.60 -12.29 -16.99
C THR A 149 -16.01 -11.85 -16.60
N LEU A 150 -16.35 -11.87 -15.31
CA LEU A 150 -17.62 -11.35 -14.84
C LEU A 150 -17.73 -9.83 -15.05
N LEU A 151 -16.67 -9.08 -14.77
CA LEU A 151 -16.61 -7.63 -15.04
C LEU A 151 -16.71 -7.33 -16.54
N PHE A 152 -16.02 -8.12 -17.37
CA PHE A 152 -16.07 -7.96 -18.82
C PHE A 152 -17.49 -8.16 -19.36
N LYS A 153 -18.19 -9.20 -18.90
CA LYS A 153 -19.59 -9.49 -19.26
C LYS A 153 -20.54 -8.38 -18.81
N LYS A 154 -20.25 -7.70 -17.70
CA LYS A 154 -21.00 -6.51 -17.23
C LYS A 154 -20.71 -5.22 -18.02
N GLY A 155 -19.69 -5.23 -18.89
CA GLY A 155 -19.27 -4.05 -19.66
C GLY A 155 -18.21 -3.19 -18.97
N GLU A 156 -17.73 -3.57 -17.79
CA GLU A 156 -16.69 -2.86 -17.02
C GLU A 156 -15.28 -3.20 -17.52
N LYS A 157 -15.00 -2.84 -18.78
CA LYS A 157 -13.80 -3.26 -19.51
C LYS A 157 -12.47 -2.89 -18.83
N GLN A 158 -12.40 -1.72 -18.20
CA GLN A 158 -11.19 -1.27 -17.51
C GLN A 158 -10.91 -2.11 -16.27
N GLN A 159 -11.93 -2.37 -15.44
CA GLN A 159 -11.81 -3.21 -14.25
C GLN A 159 -11.47 -4.66 -14.63
N ALA A 160 -12.11 -5.19 -15.69
CA ALA A 160 -11.79 -6.49 -16.25
C ALA A 160 -10.31 -6.59 -16.68
N ARG A 161 -9.79 -5.58 -17.39
CA ARG A 161 -8.38 -5.51 -17.78
C ARG A 161 -7.45 -5.54 -16.56
N PHE A 162 -7.77 -4.82 -15.49
CA PHE A 162 -6.96 -4.87 -14.27
C PHE A 162 -6.93 -6.27 -13.67
N LYS A 163 -8.09 -6.95 -13.56
CA LYS A 163 -8.13 -8.33 -13.07
C LYS A 163 -7.33 -9.30 -13.96
N TYR A 164 -7.46 -9.20 -15.28
CA TYR A 164 -6.67 -10.06 -16.18
C TYR A 164 -5.17 -9.82 -16.06
N ARG A 165 -4.74 -8.56 -15.89
CA ARG A 165 -3.33 -8.26 -15.63
C ARG A 165 -2.90 -8.86 -14.30
N LYS A 166 -3.68 -8.66 -13.24
CA LYS A 166 -3.43 -9.21 -11.91
C LYS A 166 -3.29 -10.73 -11.92
N SER A 167 -4.15 -11.46 -12.64
CA SER A 167 -4.05 -12.92 -12.75
C SER A 167 -2.73 -13.41 -13.38
N LEU A 168 -2.06 -12.56 -14.17
CA LEU A 168 -0.78 -12.88 -14.81
C LEU A 168 0.43 -12.49 -13.95
N VAL A 169 0.30 -11.43 -13.14
CA VAL A 169 1.40 -10.89 -12.33
C VAL A 169 1.67 -11.80 -11.13
N GLY A 170 2.80 -12.52 -11.18
CA GLY A 170 3.37 -13.26 -10.06
C GLY A 170 2.93 -14.73 -9.88
N TYR A 171 1.85 -15.18 -10.54
CA TYR A 171 1.39 -16.58 -10.46
C TYR A 171 1.97 -17.49 -11.56
N VAL A 172 2.65 -16.93 -12.56
CA VAL A 172 3.18 -17.66 -13.73
C VAL A 172 4.70 -17.86 -13.69
N THR A 173 5.40 -17.21 -12.75
CA THR A 173 6.87 -17.22 -12.65
C THR A 173 7.45 -18.25 -11.67
N ILE A 174 6.62 -19.11 -11.08
CA ILE A 174 7.07 -20.25 -10.27
C ILE A 174 7.23 -21.47 -11.20
N GLY A 175 8.23 -21.41 -12.08
CA GLY A 175 8.58 -22.47 -13.03
C GLY A 175 10.06 -22.47 -13.33
#